data_AF-A0A1V0DKL9-F1
#
_entry.id   AF-A0A1V0DKL9-F1
#
_cell.length_a   1.000
_cell.length_b   1.000
_cell.length_c   1.000
_cell.angle_alpha   90.00
_cell.angle_beta   90.00
_cell.angle_gamma   90.00
#
_symmetry.space_group_name_H-M   'P 1'
#
loop_
_entity.id
_entity.type
_entity.pdbx_description
1 polymer ?
#
loop_
_entity_poly.entity_id
_entity_poly.type
_entity_poly.pdbx_seq_one_letter_code
_entity_poly.pdbx_strand_id
1 'polypeptide(L)'
;ISRHMEEKYGIPWMEYNFFGPTKIEESLRKIASFFDDKIKEGAERVIERYKAEYEAVIAKYRPRLEGKKVMLFIGGLRPRHTIGAYEDLGMEVVGTGYEFGHNDDYDRTIPEMGNATLLYDDVTGYEFEEFVKAIKPDLIGSGIKEKYIFQKMGVP
;
A
#
# COMPACT_ATOMS: atom_id res chain seq x y z
N ILE A 1 -15.79 -6.61 -13.59
CA ILE A 1 -17.22 -6.51 -13.25
C ILE A 1 -17.71 -5.06 -13.08
N SER A 2 -16.94 -4.15 -12.45
CA SER A 2 -17.34 -2.74 -12.28
C SER A 2 -17.71 -2.04 -13.59
N ARG A 3 -16.85 -2.14 -14.62
CA ARG A 3 -17.14 -1.62 -15.98
C ARG A 3 -18.45 -2.17 -16.57
N HIS A 4 -18.72 -3.45 -16.37
CA HIS A 4 -19.97 -4.06 -16.83
C HIS A 4 -21.21 -3.49 -16.11
N MET A 5 -21.11 -3.22 -14.80
CA MET A 5 -22.22 -2.62 -14.05
C MET A 5 -22.49 -1.19 -14.49
N GLU A 6 -21.43 -0.44 -14.82
CA GLU A 6 -21.53 0.90 -15.40
C GLU A 6 -22.19 0.87 -16.78
N GLU A 7 -21.72 0.01 -17.70
CA GLU A 7 -22.26 -0.13 -19.05
C GLU A 7 -23.73 -0.57 -19.06
N LYS A 8 -24.09 -1.55 -18.22
CA LYS A 8 -25.40 -2.19 -18.25
C LYS A 8 -26.46 -1.50 -17.41
N TYR A 9 -26.05 -0.92 -16.27
CA TYR A 9 -26.98 -0.39 -15.27
C TYR A 9 -26.73 1.09 -14.95
N GLY A 10 -25.72 1.73 -15.55
CA GLY A 10 -25.36 3.11 -15.28
C GLY A 10 -24.82 3.33 -13.87
N ILE A 11 -24.36 2.28 -13.18
CA ILE A 11 -23.83 2.38 -11.82
C ILE A 11 -22.36 2.78 -11.88
N PRO A 12 -21.98 3.99 -11.42
CA PRO A 12 -20.60 4.43 -11.47
C PRO A 12 -19.74 3.65 -10.48
N TRP A 13 -18.43 3.65 -10.71
CA TRP A 13 -17.44 3.08 -9.80
C TRP A 13 -16.27 4.04 -9.62
N MET A 14 -15.55 3.87 -8.51
CA MET A 14 -14.31 4.58 -8.24
C MET A 14 -13.35 3.66 -7.47
N GLU A 15 -12.05 3.87 -7.66
CA GLU A 15 -11.02 3.25 -6.83
C GLU A 15 -10.87 4.03 -5.51
N TYR A 16 -10.50 3.32 -4.44
CA TYR A 16 -10.21 3.89 -3.12
C TYR A 16 -9.18 3.01 -2.40
N ASN A 17 -8.53 3.53 -1.36
CA ASN A 17 -7.50 2.83 -0.61
C ASN A 17 -7.68 3.01 0.91
N PHE A 18 -7.88 1.90 1.63
CA PHE A 18 -8.05 1.87 3.09
C PHE A 18 -6.86 1.27 3.84
N PHE A 19 -5.63 1.45 3.32
CA PHE A 19 -4.40 1.14 4.05
C PHE A 19 -3.76 2.42 4.60
N GLY A 20 -3.73 2.55 5.92
CA GLY A 20 -3.14 3.70 6.62
C GLY A 20 -4.09 4.89 6.74
N PRO A 21 -4.02 5.67 7.82
CA PRO A 21 -4.92 6.80 8.04
C PRO A 21 -4.90 7.81 6.89
N THR A 22 -3.75 8.10 6.27
CA THR A 22 -3.65 9.09 5.19
C THR A 22 -4.53 8.71 3.99
N LYS A 23 -4.40 7.48 3.50
CA LYS A 23 -5.20 7.00 2.34
C LYS A 23 -6.66 6.77 2.73
N ILE A 24 -6.95 6.36 3.97
CA ILE A 24 -8.33 6.21 4.47
C ILE A 24 -9.04 7.56 4.45
N GLU A 25 -8.44 8.62 4.99
CA GLU A 25 -9.04 9.95 5.02
C GLU A 25 -9.28 10.49 3.61
N GLU A 26 -8.30 10.39 2.72
CA GLU A 26 -8.42 10.77 1.30
C GLU A 26 -9.60 10.03 0.65
N SER A 27 -9.67 8.72 0.86
CA SER A 27 -10.72 7.86 0.31
C SER A 27 -12.10 8.19 0.86
N LEU A 28 -12.23 8.43 2.17
CA LEU A 28 -13.50 8.83 2.78
C LEU A 28 -14.00 10.16 2.22
N ARG A 29 -13.13 11.16 2.12
CA ARG A 29 -13.46 12.46 1.52
C ARG A 29 -13.83 12.32 0.05
N LYS A 30 -13.07 11.52 -0.71
CA LYS A 30 -13.35 11.29 -2.13
C LYS A 30 -14.69 10.59 -2.34
N ILE A 31 -14.99 9.54 -1.60
CA ILE A 31 -16.28 8.85 -1.65
C ILE A 31 -17.41 9.82 -1.29
N ALA A 32 -17.26 10.56 -0.19
CA ALA A 32 -18.29 11.50 0.26
C ALA A 32 -18.53 12.65 -0.73
N SER A 33 -17.53 13.04 -1.53
CA SER A 33 -17.66 14.10 -2.54
C SER A 33 -18.69 13.80 -3.63
N PHE A 34 -19.07 12.53 -3.83
CA PHE A 34 -20.10 12.11 -4.78
C PHE A 34 -21.53 12.19 -4.23
N PHE A 35 -21.70 12.60 -2.96
CA PHE A 35 -23.00 12.65 -2.28
C PHE A 35 -23.33 14.06 -1.75
N ASP A 36 -24.43 14.16 -1.01
CA ASP A 36 -24.89 15.40 -0.39
C ASP A 36 -24.01 15.86 0.78
N ASP A 37 -24.29 17.07 1.27
CA ASP A 37 -23.51 17.68 2.35
C ASP A 37 -23.62 16.92 3.68
N LYS A 38 -24.74 16.19 3.90
CA LYS A 38 -24.89 15.33 5.08
C LYS A 38 -23.85 14.20 5.08
N ILE A 39 -23.55 13.62 3.92
CA ILE A 39 -22.52 12.59 3.77
C ILE A 39 -21.12 13.19 3.89
N LYS A 40 -20.85 14.35 3.29
CA LYS A 40 -19.56 15.06 3.42
C LYS A 40 -19.23 15.40 4.87
N GLU A 41 -20.19 15.98 5.60
CA GLU A 41 -20.04 16.22 7.04
C GLU A 41 -19.90 14.91 7.83
N GLY A 42 -20.57 13.84 7.37
CA GLY A 42 -20.42 12.50 7.94
C GLY A 42 -19.01 11.96 7.85
N ALA A 43 -18.33 12.16 6.71
CA ALA A 43 -16.94 11.76 6.54
C ALA A 43 -16.03 12.48 7.53
N GLU A 44 -16.14 13.82 7.66
CA GLU A 44 -15.32 14.56 8.62
C GLU A 44 -15.61 14.17 10.08
N ARG A 45 -16.86 13.88 10.44
CA ARG A 45 -17.20 13.36 11.77
C ARG A 45 -16.53 12.01 12.07
N VAL A 46 -16.46 11.13 11.07
CA VAL A 46 -15.78 9.82 11.22
C VAL A 46 -14.28 10.02 11.32
N ILE A 47 -13.68 10.87 10.48
CA ILE A 47 -12.25 11.16 10.52
C ILE A 47 -11.86 11.71 11.89
N GLU A 48 -12.57 12.73 12.38
CA GLU A 48 -12.29 13.33 13.69
C GLU A 48 -12.46 12.32 14.84
N ARG A 49 -13.47 11.44 14.76
CA ARG A 49 -13.70 10.39 15.76
C ARG A 49 -12.50 9.46 15.92
N TYR A 50 -11.85 9.07 14.82
CA TYR A 50 -10.75 8.09 14.83
C TYR A 50 -9.36 8.73 14.91
N LYS A 51 -9.27 10.07 14.79
CA LYS A 51 -8.00 10.81 14.77
C LYS A 51 -7.10 10.47 15.95
N ALA A 52 -7.61 10.61 17.16
CA ALA A 52 -6.85 10.32 18.37
C ALA A 52 -6.39 8.85 18.45
N GLU A 53 -7.15 7.91 17.86
CA GLU A 53 -6.80 6.48 17.87
C GLU A 53 -5.58 6.21 16.97
N TYR A 54 -5.61 6.67 15.71
CA TYR A 54 -4.48 6.43 14.81
C TYR A 54 -3.27 7.29 15.15
N GLU A 55 -3.45 8.51 15.68
CA GLU A 55 -2.34 9.36 16.14
C GLU A 55 -1.60 8.70 17.31
N ALA A 56 -2.32 8.06 18.23
CA ALA A 56 -1.69 7.28 19.31
C ALA A 56 -0.89 6.08 18.79
N VAL A 57 -1.38 5.42 17.72
CA VAL A 57 -0.65 4.33 17.05
C VAL A 57 0.62 4.86 16.40
N ILE A 58 0.53 5.95 15.62
CA ILE A 58 1.69 6.57 14.96
C ILE A 58 2.70 7.02 16.03
N ALA A 59 2.28 7.76 17.05
CA ALA A 59 3.16 8.24 18.11
C ALA A 59 3.89 7.10 18.83
N LYS A 60 3.25 5.94 18.98
CA LYS A 60 3.84 4.76 19.62
C LYS A 60 4.83 4.02 18.72
N TYR A 61 4.52 3.85 17.43
CA TYR A 61 5.24 2.93 16.54
C TYR A 61 6.16 3.62 15.54
N ARG A 62 5.82 4.81 15.04
CA ARG A 62 6.66 5.55 14.10
C ARG A 62 8.09 5.77 14.61
N PRO A 63 8.34 6.20 15.87
CA PRO A 63 9.72 6.35 16.36
C PRO A 63 10.54 5.04 16.40
N ARG A 64 9.89 3.88 16.31
CA ARG A 64 10.54 2.57 16.27
C ARG A 64 10.85 2.10 14.84
N LEU A 65 10.18 2.69 13.86
CA LEU A 65 10.18 2.27 12.46
C LEU A 65 10.73 3.33 11.51
N GLU A 66 10.93 4.56 11.98
CA GLU A 66 11.42 5.66 11.17
C GLU A 66 12.71 5.28 10.41
N GLY A 67 12.69 5.52 9.09
CA GLY A 67 13.79 5.27 8.18
C GLY A 67 14.04 3.80 7.84
N LYS A 68 13.19 2.86 8.31
CA LYS A 68 13.32 1.44 7.97
C LYS A 68 12.89 1.20 6.52
N LYS A 69 13.66 0.39 5.79
CA LYS A 69 13.46 0.07 4.38
C LYS A 69 12.66 -1.21 4.21
N VAL A 70 11.69 -1.19 3.31
CA VAL A 70 10.77 -2.30 3.05
C VAL A 70 10.86 -2.73 1.59
N MET A 71 10.88 -4.04 1.34
CA MET A 71 10.63 -4.62 0.02
C MET A 71 9.33 -5.42 0.01
N LEU A 72 8.53 -5.29 -1.05
CA LEU A 72 7.22 -5.92 -1.17
C LEU A 72 7.12 -6.82 -2.40
N PHE A 73 6.59 -8.04 -2.25
CA PHE A 73 6.24 -8.89 -3.39
C PHE A 73 4.97 -9.68 -3.11
N ILE A 74 3.88 -9.34 -3.79
CA ILE A 74 2.53 -9.83 -3.48
C ILE A 74 1.76 -10.05 -4.81
N GLY A 75 0.48 -10.42 -4.79
CA GLY A 75 -0.37 -10.44 -5.98
C GLY A 75 -0.73 -9.04 -6.53
N GLY A 76 -1.79 -8.93 -7.34
CA GLY A 76 -2.14 -7.77 -8.17
C GLY A 76 -2.56 -6.41 -7.54
N LEU A 77 -2.44 -6.16 -6.24
CA LEU A 77 -3.00 -4.91 -5.64
C LEU A 77 -2.16 -4.29 -4.52
N ARG A 78 -1.87 -5.11 -3.50
CA ARG A 78 -1.20 -4.68 -2.27
C ARG A 78 0.23 -4.12 -2.44
N PRO A 79 1.01 -4.49 -3.47
CA PRO A 79 2.34 -3.92 -3.68
C PRO A 79 2.35 -2.38 -3.78
N ARG A 80 1.31 -1.77 -4.37
CA ARG A 80 1.12 -0.30 -4.31
C ARG A 80 0.22 0.14 -3.14
N HIS A 81 -0.87 -0.59 -2.88
CA HIS A 81 -1.90 -0.09 -1.96
C HIS A 81 -1.41 0.06 -0.52
N THR A 82 -0.38 -0.68 -0.13
CA THR A 82 0.13 -0.65 1.25
C THR A 82 1.21 0.41 1.48
N ILE A 83 1.74 1.06 0.44
CA ILE A 83 2.86 2.01 0.54
C ILE A 83 2.55 3.13 1.53
N GLY A 84 1.42 3.83 1.38
CA GLY A 84 1.04 4.92 2.28
C GLY A 84 0.97 4.52 3.76
N ALA A 85 0.59 3.27 4.07
CA ALA A 85 0.57 2.78 5.45
C ALA A 85 1.98 2.57 6.04
N TYR A 86 2.96 2.22 5.20
CA TYR A 86 4.37 2.19 5.61
C TYR A 86 4.90 3.61 5.84
N GLU A 87 4.58 4.54 4.95
CA GLU A 87 4.99 5.95 5.04
C GLU A 87 4.39 6.68 6.25
N ASP A 88 3.13 6.36 6.62
CA ASP A 88 2.49 6.87 7.83
C ASP A 88 3.31 6.52 9.10
N LEU A 89 4.02 5.40 9.07
CA LEU A 89 4.94 4.93 10.13
C LEU A 89 6.41 5.33 9.89
N GLY A 90 6.69 6.18 8.91
CA GLY A 90 8.04 6.67 8.61
C GLY A 90 8.95 5.66 7.93
N MET A 91 8.40 4.57 7.38
CA MET A 91 9.15 3.56 6.63
C MET A 91 9.23 3.94 5.14
N GLU A 92 10.22 3.41 4.43
CA GLU A 92 10.46 3.65 3.01
C GLU A 92 10.29 2.35 2.22
N VAL A 93 9.37 2.31 1.26
CA VAL A 93 9.24 1.17 0.34
C VAL A 93 10.27 1.33 -0.79
N VAL A 94 11.37 0.58 -0.72
CA VAL A 94 12.52 0.71 -1.64
C VAL A 94 12.46 -0.28 -2.81
N GLY A 95 11.56 -1.25 -2.75
CA GLY A 95 11.28 -2.16 -3.86
C GLY A 95 9.88 -2.74 -3.74
N THR A 96 9.18 -2.86 -4.86
CA THR A 96 7.83 -3.44 -4.89
C THR A 96 7.58 -4.21 -6.19
N GLY A 97 6.70 -5.19 -6.15
CA GLY A 97 6.39 -5.98 -7.33
C GLY A 97 5.22 -6.92 -7.18
N TYR A 98 4.79 -7.47 -8.32
CA TYR A 98 3.55 -8.20 -8.47
C TYR A 98 3.77 -9.60 -9.03
N GLU A 99 3.05 -10.60 -8.50
CA GLU A 99 3.00 -11.95 -9.09
C GLU A 99 2.25 -11.95 -10.44
N PHE A 100 1.24 -11.08 -10.60
CA PHE A 100 0.34 -11.08 -11.76
C PHE A 100 -0.26 -9.70 -12.03
N GLY A 101 0.51 -8.63 -11.80
CA GLY A 101 0.07 -7.27 -12.09
C GLY A 101 -0.02 -7.05 -13.60
N HIS A 102 -0.97 -6.24 -14.05
CA HIS A 102 -1.01 -5.82 -15.46
C HIS A 102 -0.40 -4.41 -15.60
N ASN A 103 -0.14 -3.98 -16.84
CA ASN A 103 0.45 -2.67 -17.10
C ASN A 103 -0.31 -1.51 -16.44
N ASP A 104 -1.64 -1.59 -16.35
CA ASP A 104 -2.42 -0.55 -15.72
C ASP A 104 -2.24 -0.53 -14.18
N ASP A 105 -1.86 -1.64 -13.55
CA ASP A 105 -1.40 -1.64 -12.15
C ASP A 105 -0.05 -0.94 -12.01
N TYR A 106 0.88 -1.16 -12.96
CA TYR A 106 2.19 -0.49 -12.96
C TYR A 106 2.07 1.02 -13.21
N ASP A 107 1.19 1.45 -14.11
CA ASP A 107 0.87 2.86 -14.35
C ASP A 107 0.42 3.57 -13.07
N ARG A 108 -0.33 2.86 -12.21
CA ARG A 108 -0.76 3.35 -10.88
C ARG A 108 0.30 3.20 -9.79
N THR A 109 1.31 2.35 -9.99
CA THR A 109 2.36 2.08 -9.00
C THR A 109 3.48 3.08 -9.09
N ILE A 110 3.91 3.43 -10.30
CA ILE A 110 5.04 4.34 -10.53
C ILE A 110 4.88 5.68 -9.78
N PRO A 111 3.71 6.35 -9.76
CA PRO A 111 3.53 7.60 -9.02
C PRO A 111 3.55 7.45 -7.50
N GLU A 112 3.27 6.26 -6.97
CA GLU A 112 3.28 5.98 -5.52
C GLU A 112 4.67 5.60 -5.00
N MET A 113 5.64 5.38 -5.90
CA MET A 113 6.99 4.95 -5.54
C MET A 113 7.98 6.12 -5.59
N GLY A 114 9.01 6.05 -4.73
CA GLY A 114 10.12 6.99 -4.74
C GLY A 114 10.96 6.91 -6.02
N ASN A 115 11.74 7.96 -6.30
CA ASN A 115 12.69 7.93 -7.41
C ASN A 115 13.76 6.84 -7.19
N ALA A 116 14.10 6.11 -8.26
CA ALA A 116 15.12 5.06 -8.28
C ALA A 116 14.86 3.86 -7.36
N THR A 117 13.60 3.52 -7.10
CA THR A 117 13.20 2.24 -6.45
C THR A 117 13.13 1.08 -7.44
N LEU A 118 13.31 -0.15 -6.96
CA LEU A 118 13.25 -1.35 -7.79
C LEU A 118 11.80 -1.82 -8.01
N LEU A 119 11.43 -2.06 -9.27
CA LEU A 119 10.17 -2.72 -9.65
C LEU A 119 10.46 -4.10 -10.25
N TYR A 120 9.66 -5.10 -9.90
CA TYR A 120 9.77 -6.45 -10.47
C TYR A 120 8.39 -7.08 -10.73
N ASP A 121 8.26 -7.71 -11.89
CA ASP A 121 7.07 -8.45 -12.34
C ASP A 121 7.41 -9.93 -12.40
N ASP A 122 6.54 -10.79 -11.84
CA ASP A 122 6.74 -12.25 -11.76
C ASP A 122 8.16 -12.63 -11.30
N VAL A 123 8.62 -11.98 -10.22
CA VAL A 123 10.02 -12.13 -9.76
C VAL A 123 10.30 -13.59 -9.45
N THR A 124 11.40 -14.11 -10.00
CA THR A 124 11.83 -15.47 -9.68
C THR A 124 12.38 -15.52 -8.26
N GLY A 125 12.35 -16.71 -7.64
CA GLY A 125 12.94 -16.90 -6.32
C GLY A 125 14.44 -16.53 -6.27
N TYR A 126 15.17 -16.78 -7.35
CA TYR A 126 16.59 -16.42 -7.47
C TYR A 126 16.79 -14.90 -7.50
N GLU A 127 16.08 -14.19 -8.38
CA GLU A 127 16.18 -12.74 -8.49
C GLU A 127 15.83 -12.07 -7.17
N PHE A 128 14.74 -12.51 -6.52
CA PHE A 128 14.29 -11.89 -5.29
C PHE A 128 15.30 -12.06 -4.15
N GLU A 129 15.93 -13.23 -4.05
CA GLU A 129 17.01 -13.47 -3.09
C GLU A 129 18.22 -12.55 -3.35
N GLU A 130 18.66 -12.43 -4.60
CA GLU A 130 19.81 -11.59 -4.96
C GLU A 130 19.53 -10.09 -4.77
N PHE A 131 18.32 -9.63 -5.09
CA PHE A 131 17.92 -8.25 -4.82
C PHE A 131 17.93 -7.95 -3.34
N VAL A 132 17.41 -8.85 -2.50
CA VAL A 132 17.41 -8.69 -1.04
C VAL A 132 18.83 -8.65 -0.48
N LYS A 133 19.75 -9.49 -0.98
CA LYS A 133 21.17 -9.47 -0.57
C LYS A 133 21.85 -8.14 -0.90
N ALA A 134 21.54 -7.56 -2.06
CA ALA A 134 22.12 -6.30 -2.52
C ALA A 134 21.52 -5.08 -1.79
N ILE A 135 20.19 -5.01 -1.70
CA ILE A 135 19.46 -3.87 -1.13
C ILE A 135 19.51 -3.86 0.40
N LYS A 136 19.52 -5.04 1.04
CA LYS A 136 19.50 -5.23 2.49
C LYS A 136 18.33 -4.47 3.16
N PRO A 137 17.07 -4.79 2.82
CA PRO A 137 15.91 -4.20 3.47
C PRO A 137 15.85 -4.58 4.96
N ASP A 138 15.19 -3.75 5.75
CA ASP A 138 14.93 -4.00 7.17
C ASP A 138 13.70 -4.90 7.39
N LEU A 139 12.82 -5.02 6.39
CA LEU A 139 11.59 -5.82 6.42
C LEU A 139 11.21 -6.28 5.01
N ILE A 140 10.71 -7.50 4.88
CA ILE A 140 10.14 -8.01 3.63
C ILE A 140 8.66 -8.38 3.82
N GLY A 141 7.79 -7.77 3.01
CA GLY A 141 6.37 -8.09 2.94
C GLY A 141 6.07 -8.98 1.74
N SER A 142 5.90 -10.28 1.94
CA SER A 142 5.59 -11.22 0.86
C SER A 142 4.69 -12.39 1.30
N GLY A 143 4.67 -13.49 0.53
CA GLY A 143 3.84 -14.66 0.75
C GLY A 143 4.46 -15.72 1.65
N ILE A 144 3.73 -16.83 1.82
CA ILE A 144 4.14 -17.93 2.70
C ILE A 144 5.33 -18.72 2.16
N LYS A 145 5.50 -18.75 0.83
CA LYS A 145 6.61 -19.47 0.17
C LYS A 145 7.93 -18.73 0.40
N GLU A 146 7.86 -17.40 0.50
CA GLU A 146 9.00 -16.50 0.66
C GLU A 146 9.42 -16.34 2.12
N LYS A 147 8.46 -16.38 3.06
CA LYS A 147 8.66 -16.12 4.50
C LYS A 147 9.90 -16.79 5.11
N TYR A 148 10.02 -18.11 4.97
CA TYR A 148 11.06 -18.85 5.68
C TYR A 148 12.45 -18.71 5.06
N ILE A 149 12.52 -18.28 3.79
CA ILE A 149 13.79 -17.98 3.12
C ILE A 149 14.41 -16.76 3.80
N PHE A 150 13.67 -15.65 3.88
CA PHE A 150 14.18 -14.40 4.42
C PHE A 150 14.38 -14.42 5.94
N GLN A 151 13.53 -15.12 6.68
CA GLN A 151 13.77 -15.35 8.11
C GLN A 151 15.10 -16.07 8.38
N LYS A 152 15.48 -17.05 7.54
CA LYS A 152 16.78 -17.72 7.64
C LYS A 152 17.96 -16.84 7.25
N MET A 153 17.72 -15.82 6.42
CA MET A 153 18.69 -14.77 6.09
C MET A 153 18.80 -13.70 7.18
N GLY A 154 17.96 -13.76 8.23
CA GLY A 154 17.95 -12.78 9.31
C GLY A 154 17.22 -11.47 8.96
N VAL A 155 16.39 -11.48 7.91
CA VAL A 155 15.55 -10.35 7.52
C VAL A 155 14.13 -10.59 8.05
N PRO A 156 13.58 -9.64 8.85
CA PRO A 156 12.19 -9.69 9.33
C PRO A 156 11.14 -9.87 8.23
#